data_AF-A0A395NLL2-F1
#
_entry.id   AF-A0A395NLL2-F1
#
_cell.length_a   1.000
_cell.length_b   1.000
_cell.length_c   1.000
_cell.angle_alpha   90.00
_cell.angle_beta   90.00
_cell.angle_gamma   90.00
#
_symmetry.space_group_name_H-M   'P 1'
#
loop_
_entity.id
_entity.type
_entity.pdbx_description
1 polymer ?
#
loop_
_entity_poly.entity_id
_entity_poly.type
_entity_poly.pdbx_seq_one_letter_code
_entity_poly.pdbx_strand_id
1 'polypeptide(L)'
;MGHLQNLITWAKAQGVVISGIQPSKIPGRGTGILATRKIKAEEEILKVPPGVLRCLESVPLSVREKLPADTTIQALLAADLALDKGANAAPWKAVLPTMDDFEVGMPMMWPRELKDLLPLESRDNLLKREKEFQGNWSAFSEAFPGVPYEEYTYAWLVVNTRTFYNETPETLKYPWEDRLALIPVADLFNHTDAGCKVYYSPEGYHIVADRAYKKGEELFISYSSHSNDYNLLEYGFIPDENPMDDVYIDDVVFPRLSESHKADLKRRDILGEYPLGSSSEEFRRTQGVLRLLSCTAEEFAGFLDGEESGQLVQERVDTYLLELLEEFLSDIVAKRLQAIRELKVGREDQRALLAKRWTQIERLVKQKIEFYRGQKMSDSN
;
A
#
# COMPACT_ATOMS: atom_id res chain seq x y z
N MET A 1 23.54 7.42 -16.18
CA MET A 1 24.27 6.28 -15.56
C MET A 1 25.11 6.66 -14.34
N GLY A 2 25.57 7.91 -14.19
CA GLY A 2 26.47 8.30 -13.09
C GLY A 2 25.96 8.01 -11.67
N HIS A 3 24.74 8.43 -11.32
CA HIS A 3 24.22 8.24 -9.94
C HIS A 3 24.09 6.77 -9.52
N LEU A 4 23.59 5.90 -10.41
CA LEU A 4 23.46 4.47 -10.12
C LEU A 4 24.83 3.80 -9.93
N GLN A 5 25.83 4.18 -10.72
CA GLN A 5 27.20 3.68 -10.52
C GLN A 5 27.81 4.18 -9.21
N ASN A 6 27.58 5.45 -8.88
CA ASN A 6 28.05 6.05 -7.62
C ASN A 6 27.43 5.36 -6.40
N LEU A 7 26.13 5.04 -6.46
CA LEU A 7 25.45 4.24 -5.43
C LEU A 7 26.17 2.90 -5.23
N ILE A 8 26.46 2.15 -6.31
CA ILE A 8 27.06 0.82 -6.18
C ILE A 8 28.48 0.89 -5.62
N THR A 9 29.26 1.89 -6.05
CA THR A 9 30.60 2.13 -5.49
C THR A 9 30.51 2.46 -4.00
N TRP A 10 29.59 3.35 -3.62
CA TRP A 10 29.35 3.72 -2.23
C TRP A 10 28.90 2.53 -1.39
N ALA A 11 27.88 1.79 -1.83
CA ALA A 11 27.32 0.65 -1.11
C ALA A 11 28.39 -0.42 -0.84
N LYS A 12 29.23 -0.74 -1.84
CA LYS A 12 30.35 -1.67 -1.65
C LYS A 12 31.38 -1.16 -0.64
N ALA A 13 31.65 0.15 -0.61
CA ALA A 13 32.53 0.75 0.39
C ALA A 13 31.94 0.69 1.81
N GLN A 14 30.62 0.62 1.94
CA GLN A 14 29.92 0.38 3.21
C GLN A 14 29.81 -1.12 3.58
N GLY A 15 30.39 -2.02 2.78
CA GLY A 15 30.35 -3.47 3.03
C GLY A 15 29.12 -4.19 2.45
N VAL A 16 28.30 -3.52 1.64
CA VAL A 16 27.18 -4.17 0.93
C VAL A 16 27.73 -5.14 -0.12
N VAL A 17 27.28 -6.40 -0.06
CA VAL A 17 27.63 -7.44 -1.03
C VAL A 17 26.56 -7.48 -2.10
N ILE A 18 26.96 -7.26 -3.36
CA ILE A 18 26.06 -7.22 -4.52
C ILE A 18 26.56 -8.25 -5.53
N SER A 19 25.77 -9.28 -5.80
CA SER A 19 26.16 -10.43 -6.63
C SER A 19 25.25 -10.57 -7.83
N GLY A 20 25.80 -10.41 -9.03
CA GLY A 20 25.09 -10.72 -10.27
C GLY A 20 23.92 -9.78 -10.61
N ILE A 21 23.74 -8.68 -9.88
CA ILE A 21 22.66 -7.70 -10.09
C ILE A 21 23.20 -6.27 -10.24
N GLN A 22 22.41 -5.39 -10.86
CA GLN A 22 22.69 -3.95 -10.92
C GLN A 22 21.40 -3.14 -11.00
N PRO A 23 21.37 -1.92 -10.44
CA PRO A 23 20.25 -1.02 -10.63
C PRO A 23 20.23 -0.45 -12.06
N SER A 24 19.04 -0.27 -12.61
CA SER A 24 18.81 0.30 -13.93
C SER A 24 17.53 1.14 -13.92
N LYS A 25 17.44 2.11 -14.85
CA LYS A 25 16.17 2.77 -15.12
C LYS A 25 15.27 1.84 -15.92
N ILE A 26 14.04 1.66 -15.46
CA ILE A 26 13.01 0.82 -16.06
C ILE A 26 11.89 1.74 -16.55
N PRO A 27 11.61 1.78 -17.87
CA PRO A 27 10.54 2.62 -18.41
C PRO A 27 9.21 2.37 -17.68
N GLY A 28 8.58 3.44 -17.20
CA GLY A 28 7.30 3.39 -16.47
C GLY A 28 7.37 2.86 -15.03
N ARG A 29 8.54 2.43 -14.52
CA ARG A 29 8.70 1.88 -13.16
C ARG A 29 9.88 2.48 -12.38
N GLY A 30 10.40 3.62 -12.83
CA GLY A 30 11.49 4.30 -12.14
C GLY A 30 12.82 3.53 -12.19
N THR A 31 13.39 3.21 -11.02
CA THR A 31 14.62 2.44 -10.89
C THR A 31 14.27 1.03 -10.44
N GLY A 32 14.80 0.01 -11.11
CA GLY A 32 14.66 -1.41 -10.75
C GLY A 32 15.99 -2.13 -10.74
N ILE A 33 16.01 -3.41 -10.38
CA ILE A 33 17.22 -4.25 -10.30
C ILE A 33 17.24 -5.28 -11.43
N LEU A 34 18.29 -5.28 -12.25
CA LEU A 34 18.47 -6.22 -13.36
C LEU A 34 19.59 -7.22 -13.08
N ALA A 35 19.40 -8.46 -13.54
CA ALA A 35 20.43 -9.48 -13.57
C ALA A 35 21.54 -9.10 -14.57
N THR A 36 22.80 -9.11 -14.15
CA THR A 36 23.97 -8.87 -15.02
C THR A 36 24.54 -10.15 -15.63
N ARG A 37 24.14 -11.29 -15.09
CA ARG A 37 24.47 -12.65 -15.54
C ARG A 37 23.32 -13.61 -15.25
N LYS A 38 23.50 -14.90 -15.56
CA LYS A 38 22.58 -15.93 -15.04
C LYS A 38 22.71 -16.02 -13.52
N ILE A 39 21.58 -16.10 -12.82
CA ILE A 39 21.47 -16.27 -11.37
C ILE A 39 20.69 -17.55 -11.11
N LYS A 40 21.12 -18.35 -10.14
CA LYS A 40 20.43 -19.59 -9.76
C LYS A 40 19.36 -19.30 -8.71
N ALA A 41 18.36 -20.17 -8.62
CA ALA A 41 17.46 -20.18 -7.46
C ALA A 41 18.27 -20.40 -6.18
N GLU A 42 17.83 -19.78 -5.09
CA GLU A 42 18.46 -19.78 -3.76
C GLU A 42 19.86 -19.12 -3.73
N GLU A 43 20.25 -18.40 -4.78
CA GLU A 43 21.48 -17.61 -4.78
C GLU A 43 21.28 -16.29 -4.02
N GLU A 44 22.14 -16.00 -3.04
CA GLU A 44 22.17 -14.71 -2.35
C GLU A 44 22.69 -13.62 -3.31
N ILE A 45 21.83 -12.65 -3.61
CA ILE A 45 22.10 -11.59 -4.60
C ILE A 45 22.43 -10.24 -3.94
N LEU A 46 21.94 -10.01 -2.72
CA LEU A 46 22.21 -8.82 -1.93
C LEU A 46 22.37 -9.18 -0.45
N LYS A 47 23.43 -8.66 0.17
CA LYS A 47 23.56 -8.61 1.63
C LYS A 47 23.94 -7.20 2.07
N VAL A 48 23.14 -6.62 2.97
CA VAL A 48 23.32 -5.27 3.50
C VAL A 48 23.63 -5.37 5.00
N PRO A 49 24.85 -5.03 5.45
CA PRO A 49 25.21 -5.19 6.86
C PRO A 49 24.50 -4.16 7.76
N PRO A 50 24.30 -4.44 9.07
CA PRO A 50 23.48 -3.61 9.97
C PRO A 50 23.90 -2.14 10.03
N GLY A 51 25.20 -1.85 9.93
CA GLY A 51 25.72 -0.47 9.97
C GLY A 51 25.34 0.42 8.77
N VAL A 52 24.68 -0.14 7.75
CA VAL A 52 24.22 0.59 6.55
C VAL A 52 22.72 0.89 6.60
N LEU A 53 21.97 0.17 7.42
CA LEU A 53 20.55 0.38 7.62
C LEU A 53 20.33 1.75 8.27
N ARG A 54 19.24 2.42 7.88
CA ARG A 54 18.68 3.49 8.72
C ARG A 54 17.47 2.93 9.43
N CYS A 55 17.64 2.68 10.71
CA CYS A 55 16.66 2.09 11.61
C CYS A 55 16.59 2.90 12.92
N LEU A 56 15.72 2.50 13.85
CA LEU A 56 15.55 3.17 15.14
C LEU A 56 16.88 3.41 15.87
N GLU A 57 17.78 2.43 15.86
CA GLU A 57 19.07 2.48 16.54
C GLU A 57 20.04 3.47 15.91
N SER A 58 19.91 3.69 14.59
CA SER A 58 20.74 4.65 13.85
C SER A 58 20.30 6.11 14.05
N VAL A 59 19.06 6.35 14.49
CA VAL A 59 18.56 7.72 14.73
C VAL A 59 19.33 8.34 15.90
N PRO A 60 19.98 9.51 15.71
CA PRO A 60 20.73 10.16 16.77
C PRO A 60 19.86 10.42 18.00
N LEU A 61 20.43 10.24 19.20
CA LEU A 61 19.73 10.53 20.46
C LEU A 61 19.25 11.99 20.52
N SER A 62 20.03 12.92 19.98
CA SER A 62 19.65 14.34 19.88
C SER A 62 18.39 14.61 19.04
N VAL A 63 18.00 13.66 18.18
CA VAL A 63 16.73 13.71 17.44
C VAL A 63 15.63 13.01 18.25
N ARG A 64 15.89 11.78 18.72
CA ARG A 64 14.92 10.99 19.50
C ARG A 64 14.44 11.70 20.76
N GLU A 65 15.34 12.34 21.50
CA GLU A 65 15.03 13.01 22.77
C GLU A 65 14.33 14.37 22.59
N LYS A 66 14.36 14.94 21.37
CA LYS A 66 13.70 16.21 21.06
C LYS A 66 12.25 16.06 20.61
N LEU A 67 11.87 14.88 20.17
CA LEU A 67 10.52 14.57 19.72
C LEU A 67 9.70 13.93 20.85
N PRO A 68 8.36 13.96 20.79
CA PRO A 68 7.50 13.29 21.77
C PRO A 68 7.88 11.81 21.99
N ALA A 69 7.73 11.31 23.22
CA ALA A 69 8.13 9.95 23.58
C ALA A 69 7.34 8.86 22.84
N ASP A 70 6.15 9.18 22.36
CA ASP A 70 5.24 8.33 21.58
C ASP A 70 5.42 8.51 20.06
N THR A 71 6.45 9.22 19.60
CA THR A 71 6.78 9.37 18.18
C THR A 71 7.04 7.99 17.55
N THR A 72 6.39 7.72 16.41
CA THR A 72 6.56 6.48 15.65
C THR A 72 7.98 6.37 15.08
N ILE A 73 8.44 5.14 14.84
CA ILE A 73 9.73 4.89 14.16
C ILE A 73 9.69 5.52 12.77
N GLN A 74 8.57 5.43 12.06
CA GLN A 74 8.39 6.12 10.78
C GLN A 74 8.71 7.62 10.87
N ALA A 75 8.13 8.34 11.85
CA ALA A 75 8.34 9.77 12.03
C ALA A 75 9.78 10.08 12.48
N LEU A 76 10.40 9.22 13.29
CA LEU A 76 11.82 9.33 13.68
C LEU A 76 12.75 9.18 12.47
N LEU A 77 12.50 8.20 11.59
CA LEU A 77 13.27 8.00 10.36
C LEU A 77 13.10 9.18 9.39
N ALA A 78 11.88 9.74 9.29
CA ALA A 78 11.61 10.91 8.47
C ALA A 78 12.36 12.14 9.00
N ALA A 79 12.35 12.35 10.31
CA ALA A 79 13.10 13.42 10.97
C ALA A 79 14.61 13.28 10.73
N ASP A 80 15.17 12.08 10.94
CA ASP A 80 16.58 11.78 10.70
C ASP A 80 16.98 12.03 9.24
N LEU A 81 16.16 11.58 8.29
CA LEU A 81 16.43 11.75 6.87
C LEU A 81 16.37 13.22 6.42
N ALA A 82 15.42 14.00 6.96
CA ALA A 82 15.27 15.43 6.68
C ALA A 82 16.44 16.27 7.25
N LEU A 83 16.92 15.91 8.44
CA LEU A 83 18.03 16.57 9.13
C LEU A 83 19.40 16.18 8.57
N ASP A 84 19.52 15.01 7.94
CA ASP A 84 20.79 14.52 7.41
C ASP A 84 21.23 15.29 6.14
N LYS A 85 22.08 16.29 6.36
CA LYS A 85 22.79 17.03 5.30
C LYS A 85 24.18 16.45 5.01
N GLY A 86 24.49 15.26 5.53
CA GLY A 86 25.78 14.61 5.38
C GLY A 86 26.06 14.13 3.96
N ALA A 87 27.31 14.26 3.52
CA ALA A 87 27.73 13.80 2.19
C ALA A 87 27.82 12.27 2.08
N ASN A 88 27.90 11.54 3.20
CA ASN A 88 28.10 10.09 3.19
C ASN A 88 26.97 9.37 2.45
N ALA A 89 25.72 9.66 2.79
CA ALA A 89 24.56 9.00 2.18
C ALA A 89 24.12 9.63 0.84
N ALA A 90 24.81 10.68 0.36
CA ALA A 90 24.43 11.39 -0.86
C ALA A 90 24.31 10.49 -2.11
N PRO A 91 25.19 9.48 -2.35
CA PRO A 91 25.03 8.57 -3.48
C PRO A 91 23.73 7.76 -3.44
N TRP A 92 23.26 7.37 -2.25
CA TRP A 92 21.98 6.69 -2.09
C TRP A 92 20.81 7.66 -2.22
N LYS A 93 20.87 8.83 -1.58
CA LYS A 93 19.82 9.85 -1.72
C LYS A 93 19.61 10.29 -3.17
N ALA A 94 20.66 10.31 -3.98
CA ALA A 94 20.61 10.69 -5.39
C ALA A 94 19.87 9.69 -6.31
N VAL A 95 19.49 8.51 -5.80
CA VAL A 95 18.75 7.50 -6.58
C VAL A 95 17.33 7.26 -6.06
N LEU A 96 16.97 7.90 -4.94
CA LEU A 96 15.61 7.91 -4.40
C LEU A 96 14.64 8.61 -5.38
N PRO A 97 13.32 8.38 -5.23
CA PRO A 97 12.32 9.10 -6.00
C PRO A 97 12.46 10.60 -5.81
N THR A 98 12.19 11.36 -6.85
CA THR A 98 12.11 12.82 -6.79
C THR A 98 10.76 13.25 -6.25
N MET A 99 10.63 14.53 -5.89
CA MET A 99 9.33 15.08 -5.50
C MET A 99 8.31 15.00 -6.65
N ASP A 100 8.74 15.15 -7.91
CA ASP A 100 7.89 14.99 -9.09
C ASP A 100 7.30 13.57 -9.17
N ASP A 101 8.13 12.55 -8.90
CA ASP A 101 7.67 11.15 -8.87
C ASP A 101 6.58 10.95 -7.82
N PHE A 102 6.73 11.55 -6.62
CA PHE A 102 5.70 11.48 -5.58
C PHE A 102 4.45 12.29 -5.91
N GLU A 103 4.57 13.46 -6.53
CA GLU A 103 3.41 14.25 -6.97
C GLU A 103 2.54 13.47 -7.96
N VAL A 104 3.16 12.68 -8.85
CA VAL A 104 2.43 11.80 -9.77
C VAL A 104 1.71 10.69 -9.02
N GLY A 105 2.45 9.93 -8.20
CA GLY A 105 1.98 8.65 -7.67
C GLY A 105 1.16 8.76 -6.39
N MET A 106 1.54 9.63 -5.46
CA MET A 106 1.04 9.63 -4.09
C MET A 106 -0.24 10.47 -3.95
N PRO A 107 -1.40 9.87 -3.65
CA PRO A 107 -2.66 10.63 -3.55
C PRO A 107 -2.64 11.74 -2.52
N MET A 108 -1.83 11.63 -1.47
CA MET A 108 -1.58 12.69 -0.49
C MET A 108 -1.10 14.00 -1.12
N MET A 109 -0.37 13.92 -2.24
CA MET A 109 0.15 15.07 -2.98
C MET A 109 -0.83 15.60 -4.03
N TRP A 110 -1.98 14.94 -4.23
CA TRP A 110 -2.92 15.34 -5.27
C TRP A 110 -3.79 16.53 -4.83
N PRO A 111 -4.31 17.33 -5.79
CA PRO A 111 -5.37 18.28 -5.53
C PRO A 111 -6.60 17.62 -4.91
N ARG A 112 -7.34 18.38 -4.09
CA ARG A 112 -8.53 17.91 -3.38
C ARG A 112 -9.57 17.30 -4.32
N GLU A 113 -9.76 17.90 -5.49
CA GLU A 113 -10.74 17.45 -6.49
C GLU A 113 -10.43 16.04 -7.01
N LEU A 114 -9.15 15.64 -7.04
CA LEU A 114 -8.78 14.26 -7.37
C LEU A 114 -8.96 13.32 -6.19
N LYS A 115 -8.59 13.76 -4.98
CA LYS A 115 -8.78 12.98 -3.74
C LYS A 115 -10.27 12.66 -3.50
N ASP A 116 -11.15 13.61 -3.81
CA ASP A 116 -12.60 13.45 -3.66
C ASP A 116 -13.18 12.38 -4.61
N LEU A 117 -12.45 12.02 -5.68
CA LEU A 117 -12.81 11.02 -6.68
C LEU A 117 -12.16 9.64 -6.44
N LEU A 118 -11.37 9.46 -5.39
CA LEU A 118 -10.92 8.13 -4.94
C LEU A 118 -12.12 7.26 -4.52
N PRO A 119 -11.97 5.91 -4.52
CA PRO A 119 -12.93 5.03 -3.83
C PRO A 119 -13.11 5.48 -2.37
N LEU A 120 -14.32 5.30 -1.82
CA LEU A 120 -14.67 5.82 -0.49
C LEU A 120 -13.68 5.39 0.60
N GLU A 121 -13.39 4.09 0.67
CA GLU A 121 -12.48 3.54 1.66
C GLU A 121 -11.05 4.12 1.50
N SER A 122 -10.56 4.23 0.26
CA SER A 122 -9.25 4.82 -0.02
C SER A 122 -9.18 6.29 0.39
N ARG A 123 -10.26 7.05 0.20
CA ARG A 123 -10.36 8.45 0.63
C ARG A 123 -10.33 8.56 2.15
N ASP A 124 -11.06 7.70 2.85
CA ASP A 124 -11.10 7.71 4.31
C ASP A 124 -9.74 7.30 4.91
N ASN A 125 -9.06 6.32 4.32
CA ASN A 125 -7.71 5.93 4.70
C ASN A 125 -6.69 7.05 4.40
N LEU A 126 -6.81 7.73 3.26
CA LEU A 126 -5.99 8.90 2.94
C LEU A 126 -6.14 10.00 4.00
N LEU A 127 -7.38 10.30 4.43
CA LEU A 127 -7.62 11.31 5.47
C LEU A 127 -6.97 10.94 6.81
N LYS A 128 -6.95 9.65 7.18
CA LYS A 128 -6.24 9.16 8.37
C LYS A 128 -4.74 9.40 8.24
N ARG A 129 -4.14 9.05 7.09
CA ARG A 129 -2.71 9.26 6.80
C ARG A 129 -2.32 10.74 6.79
N GLU A 130 -3.13 11.60 6.17
CA GLU A 130 -2.91 13.06 6.17
C GLU A 130 -2.94 13.65 7.57
N LYS A 131 -3.87 13.19 8.42
CA LYS A 131 -3.95 13.62 9.83
C LYS A 131 -2.72 13.18 10.62
N GLU A 132 -2.28 11.94 10.44
CA GLU A 132 -1.07 11.42 11.07
C GLU A 132 0.17 12.21 10.65
N PHE A 133 0.35 12.40 9.34
CA PHE A 133 1.42 13.22 8.80
C PHE A 133 1.41 14.64 9.40
N GLN A 134 0.23 15.27 9.48
CA GLN A 134 0.12 16.62 10.03
C GLN A 134 0.53 16.67 11.51
N GLY A 135 0.22 15.63 12.29
CA GLY A 135 0.70 15.46 13.66
C GLY A 135 2.22 15.34 13.72
N ASN A 136 2.79 14.47 12.90
CA ASN A 136 4.24 14.25 12.79
C ASN A 136 4.99 15.54 12.39
N TRP A 137 4.48 16.25 11.38
CA TRP A 137 5.03 17.54 10.96
C TRP A 137 4.95 18.60 12.05
N SER A 138 3.83 18.68 12.77
CA SER A 138 3.66 19.68 13.83
C SER A 138 4.69 19.48 14.94
N ALA A 139 4.84 18.24 15.43
CA ALA A 139 5.86 17.89 16.43
C ALA A 139 7.29 18.13 15.92
N PHE A 140 7.58 17.73 14.68
CA PHE A 140 8.90 17.91 14.08
C PHE A 140 9.26 19.39 13.88
N SER A 141 8.36 20.19 13.32
CA SER A 141 8.61 21.61 13.05
C SER A 141 8.75 22.45 14.32
N GLU A 142 8.08 22.07 15.41
CA GLU A 142 8.31 22.66 16.73
C GLU A 142 9.73 22.36 17.25
N ALA A 143 10.19 21.11 17.13
CA ALA A 143 11.52 20.70 17.57
C ALA A 143 12.67 21.20 16.67
N PHE A 144 12.39 21.38 15.37
CA PHE A 144 13.36 21.69 14.32
C PHE A 144 12.83 22.78 13.34
N PRO A 145 12.60 24.02 13.80
CA PRO A 145 11.93 25.07 13.01
C PRO A 145 12.71 25.55 11.77
N GLY A 146 13.98 25.15 11.63
CA GLY A 146 14.82 25.51 10.48
C GLY A 146 14.66 24.62 9.26
N VAL A 147 13.89 23.53 9.36
CA VAL A 147 13.67 22.59 8.25
C VAL A 147 12.37 22.94 7.53
N PRO A 148 12.39 23.19 6.20
CA PRO A 148 11.19 23.47 5.42
C PRO A 148 10.19 22.31 5.41
N TYR A 149 8.90 22.64 5.28
CA TYR A 149 7.82 21.67 5.13
C TYR A 149 8.06 20.66 4.00
N GLU A 150 8.52 21.15 2.85
CA GLU A 150 8.78 20.34 1.66
C GLU A 150 9.90 19.32 1.90
N GLU A 151 10.94 19.66 2.66
CA GLU A 151 12.03 18.74 2.98
C GLU A 151 11.57 17.60 3.90
N TYR A 152 10.75 17.92 4.91
CA TYR A 152 10.17 16.90 5.78
C TYR A 152 9.15 16.03 5.05
N THR A 153 8.30 16.65 4.22
CA THR A 153 7.32 15.93 3.38
C THR A 153 8.01 14.92 2.48
N TYR A 154 9.08 15.35 1.80
CA TYR A 154 9.91 14.46 0.99
C TYR A 154 10.48 13.29 1.81
N ALA A 155 11.06 13.58 2.98
CA ALA A 155 11.63 12.55 3.83
C ALA A 155 10.56 11.55 4.33
N TRP A 156 9.39 12.05 4.72
CA TRP A 156 8.27 11.21 5.16
C TRP A 156 7.79 10.29 4.04
N LEU A 157 7.62 10.80 2.82
CA LEU A 157 7.21 10.00 1.65
C LEU A 157 8.27 8.95 1.27
N VAL A 158 9.57 9.27 1.38
CA VAL A 158 10.63 8.27 1.20
C VAL A 158 10.48 7.16 2.23
N VAL A 159 10.28 7.48 3.51
CA VAL A 159 10.12 6.47 4.57
C VAL A 159 8.86 5.63 4.33
N ASN A 160 7.73 6.26 3.99
CA ASN A 160 6.46 5.57 3.73
C ASN A 160 6.61 4.54 2.61
N THR A 161 7.29 4.91 1.53
CA THR A 161 7.31 4.12 0.30
C THR A 161 8.47 3.12 0.22
N ARG A 162 9.47 3.19 1.11
CA ARG A 162 10.76 2.46 0.96
C ARG A 162 11.26 1.72 2.18
N THR A 163 10.48 1.66 3.26
CA THR A 163 10.87 0.93 4.46
C THR A 163 10.60 -0.56 4.35
N PHE A 164 11.35 -1.31 5.15
CA PHE A 164 11.24 -2.75 5.33
C PHE A 164 11.05 -3.05 6.81
N TYR A 165 10.40 -4.18 7.12
CA TYR A 165 10.25 -4.61 8.50
C TYR A 165 11.58 -4.99 9.15
N ASN A 166 11.92 -4.35 10.26
CA ASN A 166 13.15 -4.49 11.02
C ASN A 166 12.86 -4.81 12.48
N GLU A 167 12.87 -6.10 12.81
CA GLU A 167 12.65 -6.58 14.18
C GLU A 167 13.96 -6.70 14.95
N THR A 168 14.09 -5.87 15.97
CA THR A 168 15.16 -5.88 16.97
C THR A 168 14.53 -5.92 18.36
N PRO A 169 15.26 -6.29 19.42
CA PRO A 169 14.74 -6.25 20.78
C PRO A 169 14.12 -4.89 21.17
N GLU A 170 14.64 -3.80 20.61
CA GLU A 170 14.14 -2.44 20.80
C GLU A 170 12.86 -2.18 20.02
N THR A 171 12.77 -2.57 18.74
CA THR A 171 11.58 -2.33 17.91
C THR A 171 10.40 -3.23 18.28
N LEU A 172 10.61 -4.34 18.99
CA LEU A 172 9.53 -5.17 19.54
C LEU A 172 8.60 -4.41 20.51
N LYS A 173 9.01 -3.25 21.01
CA LYS A 173 8.19 -2.36 21.86
C LYS A 173 7.16 -1.56 21.07
N TYR A 174 7.27 -1.55 19.74
CA TYR A 174 6.40 -0.82 18.82
C TYR A 174 5.41 -1.78 18.14
N PRO A 175 4.28 -1.27 17.62
CA PRO A 175 3.40 -2.01 16.71
C PRO A 175 4.21 -2.65 15.59
N TRP A 176 3.81 -3.84 15.14
CA TRP A 176 4.60 -4.59 14.16
C TRP A 176 4.73 -3.84 12.83
N GLU A 177 3.71 -3.05 12.48
CA GLU A 177 3.66 -2.18 11.30
C GLU A 177 4.70 -1.05 11.34
N ASP A 178 5.10 -0.60 12.53
CA ASP A 178 6.03 0.50 12.72
C ASP A 178 7.47 0.02 12.94
N ARG A 179 7.74 -1.29 12.89
CA ARG A 179 9.11 -1.83 13.01
C ARG A 179 9.85 -1.62 11.69
N LEU A 180 10.30 -0.41 11.41
CA LEU A 180 10.74 -0.02 10.07
C LEU A 180 12.25 0.29 9.97
N ALA A 181 12.83 0.02 8.80
CA ALA A 181 14.15 0.49 8.41
C ALA A 181 14.23 0.82 6.91
N LEU A 182 15.03 1.83 6.55
CA LEU A 182 15.45 2.07 5.16
C LEU A 182 16.72 1.27 4.89
N ILE A 183 16.71 0.53 3.77
CA ILE A 183 17.79 -0.38 3.41
C ILE A 183 18.32 0.00 2.03
N PRO A 184 19.43 0.74 1.95
CA PRO A 184 19.99 1.16 0.68
C PRO A 184 20.24 -0.01 -0.28
N VAL A 185 19.95 0.19 -1.56
CA VAL A 185 20.01 -0.81 -2.65
C VAL A 185 18.85 -1.81 -2.63
N ALA A 186 18.45 -2.32 -1.45
CA ALA A 186 17.29 -3.19 -1.33
C ALA A 186 16.00 -2.44 -1.69
N ASP A 187 15.91 -1.16 -1.33
CA ASP A 187 14.81 -0.25 -1.65
C ASP A 187 14.63 0.04 -3.16
N LEU A 188 15.53 -0.44 -4.02
CA LEU A 188 15.42 -0.31 -5.48
C LEU A 188 14.78 -1.51 -6.17
N PHE A 189 14.49 -2.60 -5.45
CA PHE A 189 13.75 -3.71 -6.02
C PHE A 189 12.29 -3.29 -6.20
N ASN A 190 11.74 -3.52 -7.39
CA ASN A 190 10.33 -3.25 -7.67
C ASN A 190 9.43 -4.36 -7.11
N HIS A 191 8.14 -4.04 -7.01
CA HIS A 191 7.12 -4.95 -6.52
C HIS A 191 6.70 -6.02 -7.55
N THR A 192 6.44 -7.22 -7.05
CA THR A 192 5.56 -8.22 -7.66
C THR A 192 4.99 -9.12 -6.55
N ASP A 193 3.89 -9.83 -6.79
CA ASP A 193 3.29 -10.70 -5.75
C ASP A 193 4.22 -11.82 -5.27
N ALA A 194 5.00 -12.41 -6.19
CA ALA A 194 5.98 -13.46 -5.92
C ALA A 194 7.36 -13.09 -6.49
N GLY A 195 8.32 -12.80 -5.61
CA GLY A 195 9.67 -12.40 -5.99
C GLY A 195 10.72 -12.97 -5.05
N CYS A 196 11.92 -12.38 -5.10
CA CYS A 196 13.04 -12.78 -4.27
C CYS A 196 12.68 -12.76 -2.78
N LYS A 197 13.22 -13.72 -2.03
CA LYS A 197 13.02 -13.83 -0.59
C LYS A 197 13.81 -12.74 0.11
N VAL A 198 13.16 -12.02 1.02
CA VAL A 198 13.78 -10.99 1.85
C VAL A 198 13.73 -11.45 3.31
N TYR A 199 14.85 -11.38 4.02
CA TYR A 199 14.88 -11.64 5.46
C TYR A 199 15.97 -10.84 6.16
N TYR A 200 15.83 -10.73 7.48
CA TYR A 200 16.77 -10.05 8.37
C TYR A 200 17.43 -11.06 9.32
N SER A 201 18.72 -10.89 9.58
CA SER A 201 19.50 -11.67 10.54
C SER A 201 20.48 -10.76 11.29
N PRO A 202 21.20 -11.26 12.32
CA PRO A 202 22.26 -10.48 12.99
C PRO A 202 23.35 -9.96 12.05
N GLU A 203 23.55 -10.60 10.89
CA GLU A 203 24.48 -10.19 9.85
C GLU A 203 23.94 -9.12 8.89
N GLY A 204 22.68 -8.71 9.05
CA GLY A 204 22.02 -7.66 8.28
C GLY A 204 20.83 -8.15 7.46
N TYR A 205 20.53 -7.45 6.37
CA TYR A 205 19.47 -7.83 5.43
C TYR A 205 19.99 -8.64 4.28
N HIS A 206 19.15 -9.57 3.84
CA HIS A 206 19.46 -10.53 2.81
C HIS A 206 18.35 -10.55 1.76
N ILE A 207 18.74 -10.59 0.49
CA ILE A 207 17.84 -10.89 -0.61
C ILE A 207 18.38 -12.10 -1.37
N VAL A 208 17.53 -13.12 -1.50
CA VAL A 208 17.85 -14.40 -2.13
C VAL A 208 16.93 -14.63 -3.33
N ALA A 209 17.50 -15.03 -4.45
CA ALA A 209 16.74 -15.33 -5.66
C ALA A 209 15.76 -16.48 -5.41
N ASP A 210 14.47 -16.23 -5.68
CA ASP A 210 13.37 -17.20 -5.60
C ASP A 210 13.39 -18.23 -6.74
N ARG A 211 13.94 -17.84 -7.89
CA ARG A 211 14.05 -18.68 -9.09
C ARG A 211 15.35 -18.41 -9.83
N ALA A 212 15.57 -19.14 -10.92
CA ALA A 212 16.64 -18.80 -11.84
C ALA A 212 16.28 -17.58 -12.69
N TYR A 213 17.26 -16.70 -12.92
CA TYR A 213 17.14 -15.51 -13.76
C TYR A 213 18.18 -15.52 -14.88
N LYS A 214 17.79 -15.07 -16.08
CA LYS A 214 18.67 -14.78 -17.21
C LYS A 214 19.22 -13.36 -17.08
N LYS A 215 20.37 -13.12 -17.70
CA LYS A 215 20.92 -11.77 -17.84
C LYS A 215 19.89 -10.84 -18.48
N GLY A 216 19.68 -9.68 -17.88
CA GLY A 216 18.74 -8.66 -18.33
C GLY A 216 17.33 -8.79 -17.78
N GLU A 217 16.99 -9.91 -17.12
CA GLU A 217 15.72 -10.01 -16.38
C GLU A 217 15.74 -9.10 -15.15
N GLU A 218 14.60 -8.49 -14.86
CA GLU A 218 14.39 -7.73 -13.63
C GLU A 218 14.08 -8.68 -12.47
N LEU A 219 14.66 -8.38 -11.32
CA LEU A 219 14.41 -9.05 -10.06
C LEU A 219 13.49 -8.16 -9.22
N PHE A 220 12.49 -8.79 -8.62
CA PHE A 220 11.45 -8.14 -7.84
C PHE A 220 11.47 -8.70 -6.42
N ILE A 221 10.85 -7.97 -5.50
CA ILE A 221 10.46 -8.47 -4.18
C ILE A 221 8.96 -8.27 -4.01
N SER A 222 8.36 -9.00 -3.07
CA SER A 222 6.99 -8.69 -2.65
C SER A 222 7.03 -7.61 -1.58
N TYR A 223 6.26 -6.54 -1.79
CA TYR A 223 6.14 -5.43 -0.82
C TYR A 223 5.07 -5.79 0.19
N SER A 224 3.93 -6.23 -0.33
CA SER A 224 2.77 -6.67 0.42
C SER A 224 1.86 -7.50 -0.48
N SER A 225 0.86 -8.16 0.13
CA SER A 225 -0.23 -8.85 -0.56
C SER A 225 -1.53 -8.04 -0.49
N HIS A 226 -1.45 -6.71 -0.58
CA HIS A 226 -2.60 -5.81 -0.41
C HIS A 226 -3.28 -5.44 -1.73
N SER A 227 -4.45 -4.79 -1.61
CA SER A 227 -5.24 -4.30 -2.74
C SER A 227 -4.50 -3.23 -3.55
N ASN A 228 -4.98 -2.97 -4.77
CA ASN A 228 -4.44 -1.87 -5.57
C ASN A 228 -4.74 -0.48 -4.96
N ASP A 229 -5.77 -0.37 -4.13
CA ASP A 229 -6.05 0.86 -3.37
C ASP A 229 -4.96 1.11 -2.32
N TYR A 230 -4.53 0.07 -1.60
CA TYR A 230 -3.40 0.15 -0.67
C TYR A 230 -2.10 0.49 -1.41
N ASN A 231 -1.79 -0.21 -2.51
CA ASN A 231 -0.57 0.04 -3.28
C ASN A 231 -0.50 1.48 -3.81
N LEU A 232 -1.63 2.04 -4.22
CA LEU A 232 -1.70 3.43 -4.65
C LEU A 232 -1.43 4.39 -3.47
N LEU A 233 -2.10 4.18 -2.34
CA LEU A 233 -2.00 5.09 -1.19
C LEU A 233 -0.62 5.07 -0.54
N GLU A 234 -0.03 3.89 -0.37
CA GLU A 234 1.19 3.71 0.42
C GLU A 234 2.47 3.74 -0.43
N TYR A 235 2.40 3.32 -1.70
CA TYR A 235 3.56 3.24 -2.59
C TYR A 235 3.45 4.08 -3.88
N GLY A 236 2.28 4.66 -4.17
CA GLY A 236 2.11 5.56 -5.30
C GLY A 236 2.05 4.88 -6.68
N PHE A 237 1.71 3.60 -6.74
CA PHE A 237 1.57 2.88 -8.01
C PHE A 237 0.42 1.87 -7.99
N ILE A 238 -0.01 1.47 -9.18
CA ILE A 238 -1.06 0.47 -9.37
C ILE A 238 -0.53 -0.64 -10.30
N PRO A 239 -0.30 -1.87 -9.80
CA PRO A 239 -0.03 -3.03 -10.65
C PRO A 239 -1.11 -3.22 -11.73
N ASP A 240 -0.74 -3.68 -12.93
CA ASP A 240 -1.72 -4.01 -13.97
C ASP A 240 -2.54 -5.26 -13.60
N GLU A 241 -1.85 -6.22 -12.99
CA GLU A 241 -2.38 -7.46 -12.44
C GLU A 241 -1.94 -7.55 -10.98
N ASN A 242 -2.90 -7.84 -10.10
CA ASN A 242 -2.68 -8.09 -8.69
C ASN A 242 -3.72 -9.15 -8.27
N PRO A 243 -3.31 -10.41 -8.04
CA PRO A 243 -4.18 -11.50 -7.60
C PRO A 243 -4.88 -11.24 -6.25
N MET A 244 -4.32 -10.32 -5.46
CA MET A 244 -4.83 -9.91 -4.15
C MET A 244 -5.66 -8.62 -4.23
N ASP A 245 -5.97 -8.12 -5.43
CA ASP A 245 -6.80 -6.94 -5.59
C ASP A 245 -8.24 -7.23 -5.15
N ASP A 246 -8.84 -6.24 -4.50
CA ASP A 246 -10.20 -6.28 -4.02
C ASP A 246 -10.90 -4.96 -4.30
N VAL A 247 -12.21 -4.94 -4.15
CA VAL A 247 -13.07 -3.79 -4.31
C VAL A 247 -14.01 -3.72 -3.13
N TYR A 248 -14.04 -2.56 -2.50
CA TYR A 248 -14.93 -2.25 -1.40
C TYR A 248 -16.22 -1.62 -1.94
N ILE A 249 -17.37 -2.14 -1.52
CA ILE A 249 -18.69 -1.69 -2.00
C ILE A 249 -19.39 -0.71 -1.05
N ASP A 250 -18.64 -0.13 -0.11
CA ASP A 250 -19.12 0.85 0.86
C ASP A 250 -19.90 2.01 0.21
N ASP A 251 -19.46 2.50 -0.96
CA ASP A 251 -20.11 3.57 -1.73
C ASP A 251 -21.58 3.28 -2.07
N VAL A 252 -21.93 2.01 -2.33
CA VAL A 252 -23.31 1.60 -2.66
C VAL A 252 -24.05 1.03 -1.43
N VAL A 253 -23.33 0.54 -0.43
CA VAL A 253 -23.91 0.01 0.81
C VAL A 253 -24.32 1.12 1.79
N PHE A 254 -23.47 2.11 2.05
CA PHE A 254 -23.74 3.16 3.05
C PHE A 254 -25.04 3.93 2.81
N PRO A 255 -25.43 4.29 1.58
CA PRO A 255 -26.72 4.92 1.30
C PRO A 255 -27.95 4.06 1.67
N ARG A 256 -27.79 2.75 1.85
CA ARG A 256 -28.85 1.81 2.25
C ARG A 256 -28.98 1.67 3.77
N LEU A 257 -27.99 2.13 4.54
CA LEU A 257 -27.97 2.01 6.00
C LEU A 257 -28.71 3.17 6.66
N SER A 258 -29.73 2.83 7.45
CA SER A 258 -30.34 3.79 8.39
C SER A 258 -29.38 4.12 9.54
N GLU A 259 -29.66 5.18 10.30
CA GLU A 259 -28.84 5.51 11.47
C GLU A 259 -28.86 4.41 12.55
N SER A 260 -29.96 3.66 12.66
CA SER A 260 -30.01 2.49 13.56
C SER A 260 -29.14 1.34 13.04
N HIS A 261 -29.09 1.09 11.73
CA HIS A 261 -28.19 0.11 11.13
C HIS A 261 -26.73 0.48 11.40
N LYS A 262 -26.34 1.73 11.13
CA LYS A 262 -24.96 2.21 11.38
C LYS A 262 -24.57 2.08 12.84
N ALA A 263 -25.47 2.43 13.76
CA ALA A 263 -25.23 2.29 15.19
C ALA A 263 -25.04 0.82 15.62
N ASP A 264 -25.81 -0.11 15.07
CA ASP A 264 -25.66 -1.53 15.38
C ASP A 264 -24.38 -2.13 14.81
N LEU A 265 -24.10 -1.88 13.53
CA LEU A 265 -22.85 -2.30 12.88
C LEU A 265 -21.62 -1.76 13.60
N LYS A 266 -21.67 -0.49 14.05
CA LYS A 266 -20.60 0.13 14.83
C LYS A 266 -20.40 -0.53 16.19
N ARG A 267 -21.49 -0.88 16.90
CA ARG A 267 -21.39 -1.61 18.20
C ARG A 267 -20.75 -2.99 18.02
N ARG A 268 -20.93 -3.60 16.85
CA ARG A 268 -20.42 -4.93 16.50
C ARG A 268 -19.07 -4.91 15.77
N ASP A 269 -18.45 -3.74 15.60
CA ASP A 269 -17.16 -3.55 14.91
C ASP A 269 -17.13 -4.06 13.45
N ILE A 270 -18.24 -3.87 12.73
CA ILE A 270 -18.44 -4.30 11.33
C ILE A 270 -19.07 -3.20 10.46
N LEU A 271 -18.93 -1.93 10.87
CA LEU A 271 -19.37 -0.79 10.06
C LEU A 271 -18.26 -0.41 9.07
N GLY A 272 -18.56 -0.52 7.78
CA GLY A 272 -17.64 -0.25 6.68
C GLY A 272 -16.67 -1.40 6.41
N GLU A 273 -15.80 -1.17 5.43
CA GLU A 273 -14.81 -2.13 4.94
C GLU A 273 -15.50 -3.41 4.42
N TYR A 274 -16.31 -3.26 3.35
CA TYR A 274 -17.08 -4.33 2.72
C TYR A 274 -16.43 -4.83 1.41
N PRO A 275 -15.45 -5.74 1.47
CA PRO A 275 -14.78 -6.28 0.28
C PRO A 275 -15.66 -7.23 -0.56
N LEU A 276 -15.29 -7.40 -1.83
CA LEU A 276 -15.91 -8.38 -2.75
C LEU A 276 -15.10 -9.68 -2.88
N GLY A 277 -13.83 -9.66 -2.51
CA GLY A 277 -12.94 -10.81 -2.48
C GLY A 277 -13.49 -11.91 -1.60
N SER A 278 -13.27 -13.16 -2.00
CA SER A 278 -13.79 -14.34 -1.31
C SER A 278 -12.87 -14.86 -0.21
N SER A 279 -12.13 -13.98 0.49
CA SER A 279 -11.48 -14.39 1.74
C SER A 279 -12.60 -14.69 2.75
N SER A 280 -12.58 -15.86 3.39
CA SER A 280 -13.73 -16.35 4.17
C SER A 280 -14.03 -15.52 5.42
N GLU A 281 -13.04 -14.80 5.95
CA GLU A 281 -13.21 -13.95 7.14
C GLU A 281 -13.69 -12.53 6.79
N GLU A 282 -13.14 -11.87 5.77
CA GLU A 282 -13.52 -10.49 5.43
C GLU A 282 -14.82 -10.44 4.63
N PHE A 283 -15.09 -11.46 3.81
CA PHE A 283 -16.39 -11.65 3.17
C PHE A 283 -17.52 -11.81 4.20
N ARG A 284 -17.22 -12.18 5.45
CA ARG A 284 -18.22 -12.24 6.53
C ARG A 284 -18.80 -10.87 6.86
N ARG A 285 -18.02 -9.77 6.76
CA ARG A 285 -18.52 -8.40 6.96
C ARG A 285 -19.52 -8.02 5.87
N THR A 286 -19.15 -8.25 4.61
CA THR A 286 -20.03 -8.03 3.45
C THR A 286 -21.30 -8.88 3.55
N GLN A 287 -21.17 -10.15 3.88
CA GLN A 287 -22.31 -11.06 4.09
C GLN A 287 -23.21 -10.64 5.26
N GLY A 288 -22.63 -10.09 6.33
CA GLY A 288 -23.37 -9.55 7.46
C GLY A 288 -24.20 -8.33 7.09
N VAL A 289 -23.60 -7.33 6.42
CA VAL A 289 -24.32 -6.11 6.03
C VAL A 289 -25.38 -6.40 4.96
N LEU A 290 -25.13 -7.32 4.02
CA LEU A 290 -26.14 -7.71 3.04
C LEU A 290 -27.34 -8.38 3.72
N ARG A 291 -27.12 -9.29 4.69
CA ARG A 291 -28.21 -9.88 5.48
C ARG A 291 -28.98 -8.84 6.28
N LEU A 292 -28.29 -7.87 6.88
CA LEU A 292 -28.97 -6.75 7.56
C LEU A 292 -29.92 -6.00 6.61
N LEU A 293 -29.57 -5.89 5.33
CA LEU A 293 -30.33 -5.14 4.33
C LEU A 293 -31.39 -5.97 3.61
N SER A 294 -31.21 -7.29 3.47
CA SER A 294 -32.09 -8.17 2.68
C SER A 294 -32.86 -9.23 3.48
N CYS A 295 -32.54 -9.40 4.77
CA CYS A 295 -33.08 -10.46 5.63
C CYS A 295 -33.75 -9.90 6.88
N THR A 296 -34.35 -10.79 7.68
CA THR A 296 -34.94 -10.45 8.97
C THR A 296 -33.87 -10.21 10.03
N ALA A 297 -34.24 -9.50 11.11
CA ALA A 297 -33.33 -9.26 12.24
C ALA A 297 -32.85 -10.56 12.92
N GLU A 298 -33.66 -11.62 12.90
CA GLU A 298 -33.32 -12.94 13.44
C GLU A 298 -32.26 -13.64 12.59
N GLU A 299 -32.46 -13.71 11.26
CA GLU A 299 -31.48 -14.27 10.30
C GLU A 299 -30.15 -13.48 10.33
N PHE A 300 -30.21 -12.15 10.45
CA PHE A 300 -29.00 -11.34 10.61
C PHE A 300 -28.25 -11.64 11.91
N ALA A 301 -28.95 -11.69 13.04
CA ALA A 301 -28.34 -11.98 14.34
C ALA A 301 -27.75 -13.39 14.37
N GLY A 302 -28.50 -14.40 13.93
CA GLY A 302 -28.07 -15.80 13.91
C GLY A 302 -26.79 -16.02 13.09
N PHE A 303 -26.65 -15.36 11.93
CA PHE A 303 -25.42 -15.44 11.13
C PHE A 303 -24.20 -14.81 11.82
N LEU A 304 -24.37 -13.63 12.43
CA LEU A 304 -23.27 -12.96 13.12
C LEU A 304 -22.84 -13.68 14.39
N ASP A 305 -23.81 -14.19 15.15
CA ASP A 305 -23.57 -14.91 16.39
C ASP A 305 -23.06 -16.35 16.14
N GLY A 306 -23.07 -16.79 14.87
CA GLY A 306 -22.57 -18.10 14.44
C GLY A 306 -23.54 -19.25 14.72
N GLU A 307 -24.80 -18.93 14.99
CA GLU A 307 -25.88 -19.88 15.26
C GLU A 307 -26.37 -20.56 13.98
N GLU A 308 -26.27 -19.88 12.83
CA GLU A 308 -26.57 -20.44 11.52
C GLU A 308 -25.48 -20.17 10.48
N SER A 309 -25.37 -21.08 9.49
CA SER A 309 -24.46 -20.92 8.35
C SER A 309 -24.95 -19.89 7.32
N GLY A 310 -26.20 -19.43 7.45
CA GLY A 310 -26.83 -18.48 6.52
C GLY A 310 -27.15 -19.04 5.14
N GLN A 311 -27.04 -20.35 4.92
CA GLN A 311 -27.27 -21.01 3.62
C GLN A 311 -28.71 -20.86 3.11
N LEU A 312 -29.69 -20.91 4.02
CA LEU A 312 -31.12 -20.85 3.67
C LEU A 312 -31.54 -19.52 3.02
N VAL A 313 -30.82 -18.44 3.31
CA VAL A 313 -31.10 -17.10 2.77
C VAL A 313 -30.08 -16.65 1.72
N GLN A 314 -29.10 -17.50 1.38
CA GLN A 314 -27.97 -17.10 0.53
C GLN A 314 -28.43 -16.66 -0.86
N GLU A 315 -29.42 -17.33 -1.47
CA GLU A 315 -29.96 -16.92 -2.77
C GLU A 315 -30.54 -15.50 -2.75
N ARG A 316 -31.20 -15.13 -1.65
CA ARG A 316 -31.75 -13.77 -1.45
C ARG A 316 -30.63 -12.75 -1.30
N VAL A 317 -29.60 -13.08 -0.52
CA VAL A 317 -28.42 -12.25 -0.30
C VAL A 317 -27.65 -12.04 -1.61
N ASP A 318 -27.45 -13.09 -2.40
CA ASP A 318 -26.74 -13.03 -3.69
C ASP A 318 -27.55 -12.24 -4.73
N THR A 319 -28.87 -12.36 -4.72
CA THR A 319 -29.76 -11.54 -5.56
C THR A 319 -29.63 -10.06 -5.21
N TYR A 320 -29.65 -9.73 -3.92
CA TYR A 320 -29.50 -8.35 -3.47
C TYR A 320 -28.09 -7.79 -3.78
N LEU A 321 -27.05 -8.61 -3.62
CA LEU A 321 -25.69 -8.24 -4.01
C LEU A 321 -25.60 -7.93 -5.51
N LEU A 322 -26.19 -8.77 -6.37
CA LEU A 322 -26.21 -8.51 -7.82
C LEU A 322 -26.85 -7.15 -8.15
N GLU A 323 -27.98 -6.82 -7.54
CA GLU A 323 -28.64 -5.51 -7.71
C GLU A 323 -27.71 -4.35 -7.29
N LEU A 324 -27.05 -4.47 -6.14
CA LEU A 324 -26.08 -3.47 -5.67
C LEU A 324 -24.88 -3.33 -6.60
N LEU A 325 -24.35 -4.43 -7.14
CA LEU A 325 -23.21 -4.39 -8.06
C LEU A 325 -23.57 -3.77 -9.40
N GLU A 326 -24.77 -4.03 -9.92
CA GLU A 326 -25.29 -3.40 -11.14
C GLU A 326 -25.46 -1.88 -10.96
N GLU A 327 -25.98 -1.44 -9.82
CA GLU A 327 -26.06 -0.02 -9.45
C GLU A 327 -24.67 0.59 -9.27
N PHE A 328 -23.74 -0.12 -8.60
CA PHE A 328 -22.38 0.36 -8.41
C PHE A 328 -21.68 0.63 -9.74
N LEU A 329 -21.86 -0.25 -10.73
CA LEU A 329 -21.35 -0.04 -12.10
C LEU A 329 -22.03 1.13 -12.82
N SER A 330 -23.36 1.11 -12.88
CA SER A 330 -24.14 2.03 -13.71
C SER A 330 -24.20 3.44 -13.14
N ASP A 331 -24.04 3.60 -11.82
CA ASP A 331 -24.07 4.89 -11.15
C ASP A 331 -22.67 5.33 -10.72
N ILE A 332 -22.09 4.67 -9.71
CA ILE A 332 -20.87 5.16 -9.05
C ILE A 332 -19.67 5.12 -9.99
N VAL A 333 -19.34 3.94 -10.53
CA VAL A 333 -18.17 3.75 -11.40
C VAL A 333 -18.29 4.61 -12.66
N ALA A 334 -19.45 4.59 -13.33
CA ALA A 334 -19.71 5.39 -14.52
C ALA A 334 -19.54 6.91 -14.26
N LYS A 335 -20.15 7.44 -13.18
CA LYS A 335 -20.02 8.86 -12.81
C LYS A 335 -18.59 9.23 -12.44
N ARG A 336 -17.86 8.36 -11.73
CA ARG A 336 -16.45 8.61 -11.35
C ARG A 336 -15.55 8.67 -12.58
N LEU A 337 -15.65 7.70 -13.49
CA LEU A 337 -14.91 7.70 -14.75
C LEU A 337 -15.23 8.93 -15.61
N GLN A 338 -16.51 9.33 -15.68
CA GLN A 338 -16.91 10.55 -16.39
C GLN A 338 -16.30 11.80 -15.73
N ALA A 339 -16.43 11.94 -14.41
CA ALA A 339 -15.88 13.07 -13.67
C ALA A 339 -14.37 13.21 -13.87
N ILE A 340 -13.61 12.11 -13.83
CA ILE A 340 -12.17 12.11 -14.06
C ILE A 340 -11.82 12.59 -15.48
N ARG A 341 -12.58 12.15 -16.50
CA ARG A 341 -12.37 12.57 -17.90
C ARG A 341 -12.61 14.07 -18.10
N GLU A 342 -13.61 14.61 -17.42
CA GLU A 342 -13.98 16.02 -17.52
C GLU A 342 -13.09 16.93 -16.68
N LEU A 343 -12.52 16.41 -15.58
CA LEU A 343 -11.68 17.15 -14.65
C LEU A 343 -10.44 17.73 -15.34
N LYS A 344 -10.22 19.04 -15.14
CA LYS A 344 -9.04 19.76 -15.65
C LYS A 344 -8.00 20.06 -14.56
N VAL A 345 -8.35 19.81 -13.30
CA VAL A 345 -7.46 19.97 -12.15
C VAL A 345 -6.49 18.79 -12.08
N GLY A 346 -5.28 19.05 -11.56
CA GLY A 346 -4.20 18.07 -11.44
C GLY A 346 -3.44 17.82 -12.73
N ARG A 347 -2.45 16.93 -12.65
CA ARG A 347 -1.64 16.49 -13.79
C ARG A 347 -2.38 15.42 -14.59
N GLU A 348 -1.98 15.23 -15.84
CA GLU A 348 -2.57 14.20 -16.72
C GLU A 348 -2.26 12.78 -16.23
N ASP A 349 -1.04 12.55 -15.73
CA ASP A 349 -0.59 11.29 -15.17
C ASP A 349 -1.37 10.91 -13.88
N GLN A 350 -1.64 11.86 -13.00
CA GLN A 350 -2.51 11.66 -11.81
C GLN A 350 -3.93 11.23 -12.22
N ARG A 351 -4.55 11.96 -13.17
CA ARG A 351 -5.88 11.60 -13.70
C ARG A 351 -5.87 10.22 -14.36
N ALA A 352 -4.82 9.91 -15.11
CA ALA A 352 -4.67 8.62 -15.77
C ALA A 352 -4.54 7.47 -14.76
N LEU A 353 -3.79 7.66 -13.68
CA LEU A 353 -3.64 6.66 -12.61
C LEU A 353 -4.95 6.41 -11.88
N LEU A 354 -5.70 7.47 -11.55
CA LEU A 354 -7.02 7.35 -10.94
C LEU A 354 -8.04 6.68 -11.88
N ALA A 355 -8.04 7.06 -13.17
CA ALA A 355 -8.88 6.42 -14.18
C ALA A 355 -8.54 4.93 -14.36
N LYS A 356 -7.25 4.58 -14.30
CA LYS A 356 -6.78 3.18 -14.31
C LYS A 356 -7.39 2.41 -13.15
N ARG A 357 -7.37 2.96 -11.93
CA ARG A 357 -7.97 2.30 -10.76
C ARG A 357 -9.46 2.01 -10.96
N TRP A 358 -10.23 3.03 -11.34
CA TRP A 358 -11.67 2.86 -11.57
C TRP A 358 -12.00 1.89 -12.70
N THR A 359 -11.13 1.79 -13.72
CA THR A 359 -11.28 0.80 -14.79
C THR A 359 -11.01 -0.62 -14.28
N GLN A 360 -10.03 -0.81 -13.37
CA GLN A 360 -9.81 -2.11 -12.72
C GLN A 360 -10.99 -2.50 -11.83
N ILE A 361 -11.52 -1.55 -11.05
CA ILE A 361 -12.73 -1.74 -10.24
C ILE A 361 -13.90 -2.17 -11.14
N GLU A 362 -14.13 -1.48 -12.25
CA GLU A 362 -15.18 -1.83 -13.22
C GLU A 362 -15.04 -3.27 -13.70
N ARG A 363 -13.82 -3.69 -14.05
CA ARG A 363 -13.52 -5.05 -14.51
C ARG A 363 -13.79 -6.09 -13.42
N LEU A 364 -13.31 -5.86 -12.19
CA LEU A 364 -13.48 -6.78 -11.07
C LEU A 364 -14.96 -6.97 -10.72
N VAL A 365 -15.72 -5.87 -10.68
CA VAL A 365 -17.16 -5.93 -10.39
C VAL A 365 -17.92 -6.68 -11.49
N LYS A 366 -17.60 -6.44 -12.78
CA LYS A 366 -18.19 -7.20 -13.89
C LYS A 366 -17.93 -8.70 -13.78
N GLN A 367 -16.69 -9.09 -13.50
CA GLN A 367 -16.32 -10.50 -13.29
C GLN A 367 -17.10 -11.12 -12.12
N LYS A 368 -17.29 -10.37 -11.03
CA LYS A 368 -18.06 -10.84 -9.87
C LYS A 368 -19.54 -11.02 -10.20
N ILE A 369 -20.14 -10.10 -10.95
CA ILE A 369 -21.52 -10.24 -11.45
C ILE A 369 -21.67 -11.50 -12.31
N GLU A 370 -20.75 -11.73 -13.25
CA GLU A 370 -20.76 -12.92 -14.12
C GLU A 370 -20.66 -14.21 -13.30
N PHE A 371 -19.79 -14.24 -12.29
CA PHE A 371 -19.63 -15.37 -11.38
C PHE A 371 -20.95 -15.73 -10.68
N TYR A 372 -21.62 -14.76 -10.04
CA TYR A 372 -22.89 -15.03 -9.33
C TYR A 372 -24.04 -15.39 -10.28
N ARG A 373 -24.09 -14.80 -11.48
CA ARG A 373 -25.07 -15.20 -12.51
C ARG A 373 -24.83 -16.63 -13.00
N GLY A 374 -23.57 -17.04 -13.14
CA GLY A 374 -23.20 -18.40 -13.51
C GLY A 374 -23.60 -19.44 -12.47
N GLN A 375 -23.43 -19.13 -11.17
CA GLN A 375 -23.88 -20.01 -10.07
C GLN A 375 -25.40 -20.22 -10.08
N LYS A 376 -26.19 -19.17 -10.31
CA LYS A 376 -27.66 -19.31 -10.42
C LYS A 376 -28.08 -20.26 -11.55
N MET A 377 -27.34 -20.29 -12.66
CA MET A 377 -27.63 -21.19 -13.79
C MET A 377 -27.23 -22.65 -13.51
N SER A 378 -26.24 -22.91 -12.65
CA SER A 378 -25.89 -24.28 -12.25
C SER A 378 -26.85 -24.87 -11.23
N ASP A 379 -27.42 -24.05 -10.35
CA ASP A 379 -28.33 -24.51 -9.29
C ASP A 379 -29.79 -24.67 -9.78
N SER A 380 -30.09 -24.18 -10.99
CA SER A 380 -31.41 -24.29 -11.64
C SER A 380 -31.53 -25.47 -12.62
N ASN A 381 -30.47 -26.28 -12.79
CA ASN A 381 -30.43 -27.51 -13.60
C ASN A 381 -30.27 -28.73 -12.70
#